data_AF-Q4PJE3-F1
#
_entry.id   AF-Q4PJE3-F1
#
_cell.length_a   1.000
_cell.length_b   1.000
_cell.length_c   1.000
_cell.angle_alpha   90.00
_cell.angle_beta   90.00
_cell.angle_gamma   90.00
#
_symmetry.space_group_name_H-M   'P 1'
#
loop_
_entity.id
_entity.type
_entity.pdbx_description
1 polymer ?
#
loop_
_entity_poly.entity_id
_entity_poly.type
_entity_poly.pdbx_seq_one_letter_code
_entity_poly.pdbx_strand_id
1 'polypeptide(L)'
;MRRGGYGRGSEGGACSETGHGDCLQMRVRQHQGAGDREGSGDDQGTLHGNGRQLIAGEGMVSPHQQMFNLDGHVALVTGASSGLGRRAATVLAEAGADVIGVARRAEALADWAAIGKDNVGGRRAALPADLSDEAGVATMCETAQQTFGPPDILVHAAGVNMRQPAADVTPDSWNETQWLNLAAPFFISQTLVPAMAEKGWGRIVNFASLQTTRAFPAGIAYGASKGGVGQMTRAMAEAWSADGINANAIGPGFFPTELTAAVFADEARSARNAAQTCVGRNGRLEDIDGPILFLCSDASAYVTGQILMVDGGFTAK
;
A
#
# COMPACT_ATOMS: atom_id res chain seq x y z
N MET A 1 44.35 -47.62 35.63
CA MET A 1 43.69 -46.64 36.51
C MET A 1 42.44 -46.11 35.79
N ARG A 2 41.25 -46.34 36.40
CA ARG A 2 39.88 -45.76 36.19
C ARG A 2 39.45 -45.48 34.74
N ARG A 3 38.53 -46.18 34.04
CA ARG A 3 37.17 -46.75 34.28
C ARG A 3 36.07 -45.76 34.69
N GLY A 4 35.03 -45.69 33.84
CA GLY A 4 33.63 -45.29 34.09
C GLY A 4 32.94 -44.99 32.75
N GLY A 5 31.87 -45.63 32.28
CA GLY A 5 30.92 -46.56 32.90
C GLY A 5 29.51 -46.12 32.51
N TYR A 6 29.00 -46.57 31.36
CA TYR A 6 27.59 -46.44 30.98
C TYR A 6 26.78 -47.58 31.62
N GLY A 7 25.72 -47.25 32.35
CA GLY A 7 24.84 -48.21 33.04
C GLY A 7 23.41 -47.67 33.16
N ARG A 8 22.45 -48.55 32.84
CA ARG A 8 20.99 -48.37 32.71
C ARG A 8 20.22 -48.43 34.04
N GLY A 9 18.95 -48.00 33.98
CA GLY A 9 17.78 -48.50 34.75
C GLY A 9 16.70 -47.41 34.80
N SER A 10 15.54 -47.44 34.10
CA SER A 10 14.40 -48.37 34.00
C SER A 10 13.26 -48.10 34.99
N GLU A 11 12.02 -48.25 34.46
CA GLU A 11 10.68 -48.28 35.10
C GLU A 11 9.93 -46.92 35.16
N GLY A 12 8.67 -46.77 34.73
CA GLY A 12 7.67 -47.67 34.16
C GLY A 12 6.33 -46.92 33.99
N GLY A 13 5.43 -47.43 33.13
CA GLY A 13 4.03 -46.96 33.04
C GLY A 13 3.44 -47.04 31.63
N ALA A 14 2.53 -47.99 31.40
CA ALA A 14 1.96 -48.39 30.11
C ALA A 14 0.49 -47.98 29.93
N CYS A 15 0.00 -48.16 28.69
CA CYS A 15 -1.40 -48.28 28.21
C CYS A 15 -2.24 -46.99 28.13
N SER A 16 -3.15 -46.77 27.16
CA SER A 16 -3.63 -47.50 25.99
C SER A 16 -4.55 -46.57 25.15
N GLU A 17 -4.86 -46.99 23.93
CA GLU A 17 -5.63 -46.33 22.85
C GLU A 17 -7.10 -45.97 23.14
N THR A 18 -7.71 -45.32 22.12
CA THR A 18 -9.15 -45.00 21.85
C THR A 18 -9.62 -43.66 22.45
N GLY A 19 -10.37 -42.78 21.79
CA GLY A 19 -11.02 -42.75 20.48
C GLY A 19 -12.06 -41.61 20.49
N HIS A 20 -12.56 -41.26 19.31
CA HIS A 20 -13.74 -40.41 19.03
C HIS A 20 -13.59 -38.90 19.12
N GLY A 21 -13.67 -38.28 17.93
CA GLY A 21 -13.96 -36.86 17.77
C GLY A 21 -15.43 -36.58 18.00
N ASP A 22 -15.71 -35.38 18.52
CA ASP A 22 -17.06 -34.87 18.69
C ASP A 22 -17.28 -33.65 17.79
N CYS A 23 -18.23 -33.85 16.90
CA CYS A 23 -18.77 -32.88 15.96
C CYS A 23 -19.83 -32.05 16.70
N LEU A 24 -19.50 -30.81 17.04
CA LEU A 24 -20.45 -29.84 17.60
C LEU A 24 -21.38 -29.32 16.50
N GLN A 25 -22.55 -29.96 16.36
CA GLN A 25 -23.66 -29.40 15.59
C GLN A 25 -24.36 -28.29 16.39
N MET A 26 -24.26 -27.05 15.90
CA MET A 26 -25.09 -25.94 16.34
C MET A 26 -26.53 -26.15 15.86
N ARG A 27 -27.46 -26.27 16.81
CA ARG A 27 -28.91 -26.24 16.56
C ARG A 27 -29.37 -24.80 16.37
N VAL A 28 -29.93 -24.53 15.19
CA VAL A 28 -30.71 -23.33 14.87
C VAL A 28 -32.02 -23.37 15.68
N ARG A 29 -32.29 -22.34 16.50
CA ARG A 29 -33.63 -22.10 17.08
C ARG A 29 -34.37 -21.11 16.19
N GLN A 30 -35.41 -21.58 15.52
CA GLN A 30 -36.44 -20.74 14.90
C GLN A 30 -37.42 -20.27 15.97
N HIS A 31 -37.64 -18.95 16.07
CA HIS A 31 -38.73 -18.38 16.85
C HIS A 31 -40.02 -18.41 16.02
N GLN A 32 -41.03 -19.11 16.53
CA GLN A 32 -42.41 -19.06 16.05
C GLN A 32 -43.08 -17.77 16.56
N GLY A 33 -43.70 -17.02 15.66
CA GLY A 33 -44.65 -15.95 15.96
C GLY A 33 -46.09 -16.45 15.79
N ALA A 34 -46.98 -16.00 16.66
CA ALA A 34 -48.43 -16.12 16.50
C ALA A 34 -49.15 -15.06 17.34
N GLY A 35 -50.18 -14.42 16.76
CA GLY A 35 -51.35 -13.97 17.51
C GLY A 35 -51.71 -12.49 17.49
N ASP A 36 -52.29 -12.04 16.38
CA ASP A 36 -53.47 -11.17 16.18
C ASP A 36 -54.08 -10.37 17.36
N ARG A 37 -54.46 -9.11 17.07
CA ARG A 37 -55.83 -8.58 17.29
C ARG A 37 -56.08 -7.23 16.61
N GLU A 38 -57.29 -7.13 16.05
CA GLU A 38 -57.88 -6.01 15.30
C GLU A 38 -58.23 -4.79 16.16
N GLY A 39 -58.33 -3.62 15.52
CA GLY A 39 -58.89 -2.39 16.11
C GLY A 39 -59.04 -1.27 15.08
N SER A 40 -60.28 -1.07 14.62
CA SER A 40 -60.77 0.00 13.75
C SER A 40 -60.70 1.40 14.38
N GLY A 41 -60.45 2.44 13.58
CA GLY A 41 -60.68 3.83 13.97
C GLY A 41 -60.26 4.81 12.88
N ASP A 42 -61.24 5.40 12.21
CA ASP A 42 -61.09 6.57 11.34
C ASP A 42 -60.44 7.74 12.11
N ASP A 43 -59.44 8.38 11.52
CA ASP A 43 -59.16 9.79 11.84
C ASP A 43 -58.61 10.54 10.62
N GLN A 44 -59.36 11.57 10.22
CA GLN A 44 -59.01 12.51 9.18
C GLN A 44 -58.05 13.54 9.75
N GLY A 45 -56.75 13.37 9.50
CA GLY A 45 -55.70 14.31 9.90
C GLY A 45 -55.07 15.03 8.71
N THR A 46 -55.56 16.24 8.44
CA THR A 46 -54.95 17.34 7.65
C THR A 46 -53.45 17.22 7.35
N LEU A 47 -53.10 17.03 6.07
CA LEU A 47 -51.76 17.26 5.53
C LEU A 47 -51.49 18.77 5.48
N HIS A 48 -50.89 19.32 6.54
CA HIS A 48 -50.18 20.60 6.45
C HIS A 48 -48.86 20.37 5.72
N GLY A 49 -48.84 20.73 4.44
CA GLY A 49 -47.63 20.85 3.65
C GLY A 49 -46.78 21.99 4.20
N ASN A 50 -45.80 21.67 5.03
CA ASN A 50 -44.67 22.56 5.28
C ASN A 50 -43.58 22.24 4.26
N GLY A 51 -43.60 23.03 3.19
CA GLY A 51 -42.50 23.15 2.26
C GLY A 51 -41.22 23.48 3.03
N ARG A 52 -40.32 22.50 3.10
CA ARG A 52 -38.90 22.78 3.28
C ARG A 52 -38.34 22.99 1.89
N GLN A 53 -38.44 24.24 1.45
CA GLN A 53 -37.72 24.78 0.33
C GLN A 53 -36.24 24.45 0.53
N LEU A 54 -35.74 23.49 -0.25
CA LEU A 54 -34.32 23.17 -0.33
C LEU A 54 -33.66 24.40 -0.93
N ILE A 55 -33.12 25.24 -0.06
CA ILE A 55 -32.24 26.33 -0.44
C ILE A 55 -30.96 25.66 -0.94
N ALA A 56 -30.83 25.58 -2.26
CA ALA A 56 -29.59 25.20 -2.92
C ALA A 56 -28.54 26.28 -2.65
N GLY A 57 -27.77 26.09 -1.58
CA GLY A 57 -26.61 26.89 -1.22
C GLY A 57 -25.33 26.08 -1.44
N GLU A 58 -24.40 26.66 -2.20
CA GLU A 58 -22.97 26.34 -2.30
C GLU A 58 -22.57 24.84 -2.18
N GLY A 59 -22.48 24.18 -3.35
CA GLY A 59 -21.52 23.09 -3.61
C GLY A 59 -21.38 21.99 -2.56
N MET A 60 -22.48 21.34 -2.15
CA MET A 60 -22.39 20.18 -1.25
C MET A 60 -21.64 19.03 -1.95
N VAL A 61 -20.37 18.84 -1.57
CA VAL A 61 -19.53 17.72 -2.01
C VAL A 61 -20.21 16.43 -1.59
N SER A 62 -20.45 15.51 -2.52
CA SER A 62 -21.15 14.27 -2.22
C SER A 62 -20.35 13.42 -1.20
N PRO A 63 -21.02 12.60 -0.36
CA PRO A 63 -20.32 11.70 0.56
C PRO A 63 -19.29 10.81 -0.13
N HIS A 64 -19.55 10.41 -1.39
CA HIS A 64 -18.62 9.61 -2.16
C HIS A 64 -17.35 10.35 -2.59
N GLN A 65 -17.44 11.66 -2.83
CA GLN A 65 -16.27 12.50 -3.13
C GLN A 65 -15.45 12.77 -1.86
N GLN A 66 -16.10 12.88 -0.70
CA GLN A 66 -15.41 13.07 0.58
C GLN A 66 -14.49 11.90 0.94
N MET A 67 -14.83 10.66 0.53
CA MET A 67 -14.00 9.47 0.82
C MET A 67 -12.60 9.52 0.20
N PHE A 68 -12.37 10.37 -0.80
CA PHE A 68 -11.07 10.55 -1.46
C PHE A 68 -10.34 11.84 -1.04
N ASN A 69 -10.93 12.64 -0.14
CA ASN A 69 -10.30 13.85 0.36
C ASN A 69 -9.17 13.48 1.33
N LEU A 70 -8.02 14.15 1.21
CA LEU A 70 -6.85 13.97 2.06
C LEU A 70 -6.49 15.24 2.86
N ASP A 71 -7.38 16.24 2.91
CA ASP A 71 -7.19 17.42 3.75
C ASP A 71 -6.83 17.04 5.19
N GLY A 72 -5.77 17.64 5.72
CA GLY A 72 -5.29 17.40 7.09
C GLY A 72 -4.41 16.16 7.26
N HIS A 73 -4.21 15.35 6.21
CA HIS A 73 -3.26 14.25 6.22
C HIS A 73 -1.85 14.68 5.81
N VAL A 74 -0.85 13.95 6.30
CA VAL A 74 0.56 14.16 5.96
C VAL A 74 1.09 12.90 5.27
N ALA A 75 1.55 13.05 4.03
CA ALA A 75 2.10 11.96 3.23
C ALA A 75 3.62 12.05 3.09
N LEU A 76 4.31 10.93 3.26
CA LEU A 76 5.71 10.75 2.88
C LEU A 76 5.80 9.85 1.65
N VAL A 77 6.41 10.36 0.57
CA VAL A 77 6.55 9.63 -0.70
C VAL A 77 8.02 9.48 -1.05
N THR A 78 8.52 8.24 -1.03
CA THR A 78 9.88 7.93 -1.48
C THR A 78 9.94 7.80 -3.00
N GLY A 79 11.08 8.16 -3.60
CA GLY A 79 11.22 8.16 -5.07
C GLY A 79 10.48 9.32 -5.75
N ALA A 80 10.13 10.39 -5.02
CA ALA A 80 9.27 11.48 -5.51
C ALA A 80 9.90 12.40 -6.57
N SER A 81 11.19 12.23 -6.91
CA SER A 81 11.86 13.06 -7.93
C SER A 81 11.46 12.75 -9.37
N SER A 82 10.88 11.58 -9.67
CA SER A 82 10.50 11.21 -11.04
C SER A 82 9.43 10.13 -11.12
N GLY A 83 8.97 9.84 -12.34
CA GLY A 83 8.12 8.69 -12.66
C GLY A 83 6.87 8.58 -11.80
N LEU A 84 6.56 7.36 -11.38
CA LEU A 84 5.37 7.05 -10.59
C LEU A 84 5.40 7.64 -9.18
N GLY A 85 6.58 7.74 -8.55
CA GLY A 85 6.71 8.38 -7.23
C GLY A 85 6.36 9.86 -7.28
N ARG A 86 6.89 10.60 -8.28
CA ARG A 86 6.52 12.01 -8.51
C ARG A 86 5.03 12.18 -8.82
N ARG A 87 4.46 11.28 -9.62
CA ARG A 87 3.03 11.32 -9.94
C ARG A 87 2.18 11.09 -8.68
N ALA A 88 2.48 10.06 -7.90
CA ALA A 88 1.80 9.77 -6.64
C ALA A 88 1.88 10.96 -5.67
N ALA A 89 3.08 11.53 -5.46
CA ALA A 89 3.27 12.70 -4.60
C ALA A 89 2.45 13.91 -5.08
N THR A 90 2.37 14.12 -6.39
CA THR A 90 1.58 15.21 -6.99
C THR A 90 0.08 15.00 -6.76
N VAL A 91 -0.42 13.80 -7.04
CA VAL A 91 -1.83 13.44 -6.90
C VAL A 91 -2.30 13.53 -5.45
N LEU A 92 -1.49 13.08 -4.48
CA LEU A 92 -1.83 13.20 -3.06
C LEU A 92 -1.90 14.66 -2.62
N ALA A 93 -0.97 15.50 -3.10
CA ALA A 93 -1.01 16.94 -2.81
C ALA A 93 -2.22 17.62 -3.43
N GLU A 94 -2.57 17.28 -4.68
CA GLU A 94 -3.77 17.80 -5.37
C GLU A 94 -5.08 17.36 -4.69
N ALA A 95 -5.06 16.24 -3.95
CA ALA A 95 -6.19 15.76 -3.15
C ALA A 95 -6.21 16.30 -1.71
N GLY A 96 -5.30 17.22 -1.34
CA GLY A 96 -5.33 17.94 -0.06
C GLY A 96 -4.25 17.55 0.96
N ALA A 97 -3.50 16.47 0.73
CA ALA A 97 -2.46 16.03 1.67
C ALA A 97 -1.25 16.97 1.67
N ASP A 98 -0.67 17.23 2.83
CA ASP A 98 0.66 17.81 2.92
C ASP A 98 1.71 16.74 2.60
N VAL A 99 2.47 16.92 1.52
CA VAL A 99 3.36 15.88 0.98
C VAL A 99 4.84 16.21 1.18
N ILE A 100 5.56 15.27 1.79
CA ILE A 100 7.02 15.25 1.93
C ILE A 100 7.58 14.29 0.87
N GLY A 101 8.23 14.84 -0.15
CA GLY A 101 8.87 14.08 -1.22
C GLY A 101 10.32 13.75 -0.90
N VAL A 102 10.67 12.46 -0.91
CA VAL A 102 12.01 11.94 -0.58
C VAL A 102 12.67 11.33 -1.81
N ALA A 103 13.91 11.75 -2.10
CA ALA A 103 14.74 11.23 -3.18
C ALA A 103 16.16 11.83 -3.12
N ARG A 104 17.13 11.21 -3.81
CA ARG A 104 18.52 11.69 -3.86
C ARG A 104 18.70 13.03 -4.59
N ARG A 105 17.90 13.28 -5.64
CA ARG A 105 18.06 14.46 -6.51
C ARG A 105 17.37 15.67 -5.91
N ALA A 106 18.14 16.48 -5.18
CA ALA A 106 17.65 17.67 -4.49
C ALA A 106 16.97 18.67 -5.45
N GLU A 107 17.59 18.97 -6.58
CA GLU A 107 17.06 19.94 -7.56
C GLU A 107 15.69 19.50 -8.11
N ALA A 108 15.57 18.26 -8.58
CA ALA A 108 14.31 17.74 -9.12
C ALA A 108 13.17 17.72 -8.09
N LEU A 109 13.48 17.49 -6.81
CA LEU A 109 12.50 17.60 -5.73
C LEU A 109 12.12 19.05 -5.44
N ALA A 110 13.09 19.95 -5.40
CA ALA A 110 12.86 21.37 -5.19
C ALA A 110 11.96 21.95 -6.28
N ASP A 111 12.22 21.58 -7.55
CA ASP A 111 11.38 21.95 -8.69
C ASP A 111 9.95 21.41 -8.54
N TRP A 112 9.79 20.14 -8.17
CA TRP A 112 8.47 19.54 -7.93
C TRP A 112 7.71 20.26 -6.80
N ALA A 113 8.38 20.59 -5.70
CA ALA A 113 7.79 21.31 -4.59
C ALA A 113 7.41 22.75 -4.99
N ALA A 114 8.27 23.42 -5.78
CA ALA A 114 8.03 24.79 -6.26
C ALA A 114 6.82 24.89 -7.20
N ILE A 115 6.65 23.95 -8.13
CA ILE A 115 5.50 23.90 -9.05
C ILE A 115 4.16 23.84 -8.30
N GLY A 116 4.14 23.25 -7.10
CA GLY A 116 2.94 23.12 -6.29
C GLY A 116 2.59 24.32 -5.42
N LYS A 117 3.48 25.32 -5.28
CA LYS A 117 3.30 26.41 -4.30
C LYS A 117 2.05 27.25 -4.53
N ASP A 118 1.67 27.46 -5.79
CA ASP A 118 0.54 28.31 -6.17
C ASP A 118 -0.72 27.49 -6.50
N ASN A 119 -0.66 26.16 -6.40
CA ASN A 119 -1.79 25.29 -6.70
C ASN A 119 -2.73 25.16 -5.49
N VAL A 120 -4.02 25.00 -5.76
CA VAL A 120 -5.00 24.59 -4.75
C VAL A 120 -4.69 23.13 -4.36
N GLY A 121 -4.52 22.87 -3.06
CA GLY A 121 -4.16 21.55 -2.53
C GLY A 121 -3.28 21.66 -1.28
N GLY A 122 -2.72 20.52 -0.85
CA GLY A 122 -1.82 20.46 0.30
C GLY A 122 -0.39 20.93 -0.03
N ARG A 123 0.37 21.24 1.03
CA ARG A 123 1.73 21.78 0.95
C ARG A 123 2.70 20.72 0.44
N ARG A 124 3.81 21.16 -0.17
CA ARG A 124 4.86 20.25 -0.69
C ARG A 124 6.22 20.60 -0.08
N ALA A 125 6.90 19.60 0.47
CA ALA A 125 8.26 19.73 0.98
C ALA A 125 9.21 18.76 0.24
N ALA A 126 10.40 19.27 -0.11
CA ALA A 126 11.49 18.47 -0.65
C ALA A 126 12.40 18.02 0.50
N LEU A 127 12.60 16.71 0.65
CA LEU A 127 13.53 16.12 1.62
C LEU A 127 14.57 15.26 0.89
N PRO A 128 15.71 15.86 0.47
CA PRO A 128 16.76 15.11 -0.19
C PRO A 128 17.37 14.07 0.77
N ALA A 129 17.36 12.80 0.38
CA ALA A 129 17.97 11.72 1.15
C ALA A 129 18.36 10.55 0.24
N ASP A 130 19.42 9.83 0.62
CA ASP A 130 19.79 8.56 0.00
C ASP A 130 19.28 7.40 0.85
N LEU A 131 18.37 6.61 0.28
CA LEU A 131 17.79 5.47 0.98
C LEU A 131 18.69 4.24 0.96
N SER A 132 19.81 4.26 0.24
CA SER A 132 20.84 3.21 0.38
C SER A 132 21.73 3.41 1.60
N ASP A 133 21.69 4.60 2.22
CA ASP A 133 22.37 4.86 3.49
C ASP A 133 21.43 4.49 4.65
N GLU A 134 21.63 3.30 5.20
CA GLU A 134 20.86 2.79 6.34
C GLU A 134 20.88 3.72 7.55
N ALA A 135 22.03 4.33 7.85
CA ALA A 135 22.14 5.26 8.97
C ALA A 135 21.36 6.56 8.69
N GLY A 136 21.36 7.01 7.43
CA GLY A 136 20.63 8.20 6.98
C GLY A 136 19.11 8.06 7.02
N VAL A 137 18.56 6.84 6.96
CA VAL A 137 17.11 6.60 7.01
C VAL A 137 16.48 7.10 8.31
N ALA A 138 17.14 6.87 9.45
CA ALA A 138 16.62 7.32 10.75
C ALA A 138 16.51 8.85 10.83
N THR A 139 17.58 9.56 10.45
CA THR A 139 17.60 11.03 10.39
C THR A 139 16.58 11.59 9.40
N MET A 140 16.37 10.91 8.27
CA MET A 140 15.33 11.28 7.30
C MET A 140 13.93 11.18 7.93
N CYS A 141 13.62 10.09 8.64
CA CYS A 141 12.34 9.91 9.33
C CYS A 141 12.11 10.95 10.43
N GLU A 142 13.15 11.31 11.20
CA GLU A 142 13.07 12.40 12.20
C GLU A 142 12.75 13.74 11.55
N THR A 143 13.46 14.08 10.48
CA THR A 143 13.25 15.33 9.73
C THR A 143 11.86 15.40 9.12
N ALA A 144 11.36 14.28 8.58
CA ALA A 144 10.02 14.19 8.01
C ALA A 144 8.94 14.52 9.06
N GLN A 145 9.02 13.95 10.25
CA GLN A 145 8.06 14.19 11.34
C GLN A 145 8.03 15.66 11.80
N GLN A 146 9.14 16.39 11.66
CA GLN A 146 9.24 17.81 12.03
C GLN A 146 8.77 18.77 10.93
N THR A 147 8.58 18.28 9.70
CA THR A 147 8.28 19.15 8.55
C THR A 147 6.83 19.64 8.55
N PHE A 148 5.88 18.72 8.56
CA PHE A 148 4.44 19.02 8.61
C PHE A 148 3.71 18.33 9.77
N GLY A 149 4.45 17.62 10.62
CA GLY A 149 3.94 16.66 11.59
C GLY A 149 4.20 15.21 11.18
N PRO A 150 3.89 14.23 12.04
CA PRO A 150 4.11 12.82 11.74
C PRO A 150 3.29 12.35 10.53
N PRO A 151 3.94 11.78 9.48
CA PRO A 151 3.23 11.23 8.34
C PRO A 151 2.27 10.12 8.74
N ASP A 152 1.07 10.14 8.18
CA ASP A 152 0.06 9.08 8.32
C ASP A 152 -0.25 8.38 6.99
N ILE A 153 0.32 8.87 5.88
CA ILE A 153 0.36 8.18 4.59
C ILE A 153 1.82 7.92 4.20
N LEU A 154 2.19 6.68 3.91
CA LEU A 154 3.50 6.31 3.37
C LEU A 154 3.34 5.72 1.97
N VAL A 155 4.07 6.23 1.00
CA VAL A 155 4.15 5.65 -0.34
C VAL A 155 5.59 5.30 -0.67
N HIS A 156 5.87 4.00 -0.74
CA HIS A 156 7.20 3.47 -0.99
C HIS A 156 7.43 3.23 -2.49
N ALA A 157 7.67 4.31 -3.24
CA ALA A 157 7.89 4.25 -4.69
C ALA A 157 9.37 4.26 -5.11
N ALA A 158 10.31 4.47 -4.17
CA ALA A 158 11.72 4.28 -4.44
C ALA A 158 12.04 2.80 -4.77
N GLY A 159 12.96 2.59 -5.70
CA GLY A 159 13.47 1.26 -6.01
C GLY A 159 14.41 1.22 -7.21
N VAL A 160 15.10 0.10 -7.35
CA VAL A 160 16.11 -0.14 -8.37
C VAL A 160 15.94 -1.49 -9.03
N ASN A 161 16.30 -1.59 -10.31
CA ASN A 161 16.42 -2.85 -11.04
C ASN A 161 17.69 -2.80 -11.89
N MET A 162 18.74 -3.52 -11.44
CA MET A 162 20.05 -3.51 -12.09
C MET A 162 20.09 -4.26 -13.43
N ARG A 163 19.07 -5.06 -13.75
CA ARG A 163 18.93 -5.79 -15.03
C ARG A 163 20.14 -6.67 -15.38
N GLN A 164 20.67 -7.40 -14.40
CA GLN A 164 21.79 -8.33 -14.58
C GLN A 164 21.31 -9.76 -14.88
N PRO A 165 21.89 -10.44 -15.88
CA PRO A 165 21.75 -11.90 -16.00
C PRO A 165 22.14 -12.58 -14.69
N ALA A 166 21.51 -13.72 -14.37
CA ALA A 166 21.70 -14.38 -13.08
C ALA A 166 23.17 -14.77 -12.81
N ALA A 167 23.95 -15.07 -13.85
CA ALA A 167 25.37 -15.39 -13.74
C ALA A 167 26.26 -14.19 -13.35
N ASP A 168 25.78 -12.95 -13.58
CA ASP A 168 26.53 -11.72 -13.37
C ASP A 168 26.13 -10.97 -12.08
N VAL A 169 25.18 -11.53 -11.32
CA VAL A 169 24.73 -10.93 -10.06
C VAL A 169 25.81 -11.11 -9.00
N THR A 170 26.26 -10.00 -8.42
CA THR A 170 27.19 -9.98 -7.29
C THR A 170 26.45 -9.84 -5.97
N PRO A 171 27.05 -10.26 -4.83
CA PRO A 171 26.47 -10.01 -3.51
C PRO A 171 26.10 -8.55 -3.26
N ASP A 172 26.92 -7.60 -3.71
CA ASP A 172 26.67 -6.17 -3.53
C ASP A 172 25.44 -5.71 -4.33
N SER A 173 25.36 -6.06 -5.61
CA SER A 173 24.21 -5.70 -6.46
C SER A 173 22.90 -6.34 -5.99
N TRP A 174 22.99 -7.57 -5.46
CA TRP A 174 21.87 -8.24 -4.81
C TRP A 174 21.43 -7.49 -3.56
N ASN A 175 22.36 -7.23 -2.64
CA ASN A 175 22.06 -6.57 -1.37
C ASN A 175 21.53 -5.15 -1.57
N GLU A 176 22.06 -4.37 -2.50
CA GLU A 176 21.54 -3.04 -2.85
C GLU A 176 20.09 -3.13 -3.34
N THR A 177 19.79 -4.08 -4.22
CA THR A 177 18.43 -4.29 -4.74
C THR A 177 17.47 -4.72 -3.62
N GLN A 178 17.87 -5.65 -2.76
CA GLN A 178 17.06 -6.10 -1.64
C GLN A 178 16.86 -4.98 -0.60
N TRP A 179 17.90 -4.22 -0.30
CA TRP A 179 17.84 -3.12 0.65
C TRP A 179 16.85 -2.05 0.19
N LEU A 180 17.07 -1.47 -1.00
CA LEU A 180 16.26 -0.35 -1.49
C LEU A 180 14.80 -0.75 -1.76
N ASN A 181 14.56 -1.96 -2.29
CA ASN A 181 13.22 -2.35 -2.70
C ASN A 181 12.39 -2.99 -1.58
N LEU A 182 13.01 -3.55 -0.55
CA LEU A 182 12.35 -4.37 0.47
C LEU A 182 12.66 -3.91 1.90
N ALA A 183 13.93 -3.83 2.28
CA ALA A 183 14.30 -3.51 3.67
C ALA A 183 13.98 -2.05 4.05
N ALA A 184 14.37 -1.08 3.21
CA ALA A 184 14.13 0.33 3.47
C ALA A 184 12.64 0.67 3.64
N PRO A 185 11.70 0.21 2.79
CA PRO A 185 10.26 0.37 3.02
C PRO A 185 9.80 -0.15 4.39
N PHE A 186 10.31 -1.30 4.83
CA PHE A 186 9.97 -1.86 6.15
C PHE A 186 10.46 -0.97 7.28
N PHE A 187 11.74 -0.61 7.29
CA PHE A 187 12.32 0.16 8.40
C PHE A 187 11.76 1.59 8.47
N ILE A 188 11.52 2.24 7.34
CA ILE A 188 10.83 3.54 7.30
C ILE A 188 9.43 3.40 7.92
N SER A 189 8.68 2.36 7.52
CA SER A 189 7.34 2.12 8.08
C SER A 189 7.41 1.83 9.58
N GLN A 190 8.33 0.97 10.02
CA GLN A 190 8.51 0.63 11.43
C GLN A 190 8.78 1.88 12.29
N THR A 191 9.57 2.83 11.80
CA THR A 191 9.84 4.08 12.52
C THR A 191 8.61 4.99 12.61
N LEU A 192 7.78 5.04 11.58
CA LEU A 192 6.69 6.03 11.47
C LEU A 192 5.31 5.50 11.93
N VAL A 193 5.11 4.18 11.95
CA VAL A 193 3.84 3.55 12.37
C VAL A 193 3.40 3.89 13.80
N PRO A 194 4.28 4.04 14.82
CA PRO A 194 3.82 4.38 16.17
C PRO A 194 2.92 5.62 16.22
N ALA A 195 3.24 6.67 15.46
CA ALA A 195 2.41 7.87 15.38
C ALA A 195 1.06 7.64 14.67
N MET A 196 1.00 6.70 13.72
CA MET A 196 -0.26 6.29 13.08
C MET A 196 -1.15 5.51 14.05
N ALA A 197 -0.55 4.62 14.84
CA ALA A 197 -1.27 3.82 15.84
C ALA A 197 -1.86 4.70 16.94
N GLU A 198 -1.12 5.72 17.41
CA GLU A 198 -1.64 6.73 18.34
C GLU A 198 -2.83 7.51 17.77
N LYS A 199 -2.83 7.78 16.46
CA LYS A 199 -3.95 8.43 15.76
C LYS A 199 -5.11 7.48 15.47
N GLY A 200 -4.89 6.17 15.51
CA GLY A 200 -5.87 5.16 15.09
C GLY A 200 -6.14 5.15 13.57
N TRP A 201 -5.21 5.70 12.77
CA TRP A 201 -5.36 5.80 11.32
C TRP A 201 -4.00 5.84 10.64
N GLY A 202 -3.83 5.04 9.59
CA GLY A 202 -2.66 5.11 8.71
C GLY A 202 -2.87 4.42 7.36
N ARG A 203 -2.10 4.82 6.36
CA ARG A 203 -2.07 4.18 5.03
C ARG A 203 -0.63 3.95 4.59
N ILE A 204 -0.31 2.71 4.26
CA ILE A 204 0.99 2.32 3.70
C ILE A 204 0.74 1.72 2.32
N VAL A 205 1.37 2.31 1.30
CA VAL A 205 1.31 1.83 -0.08
C VAL A 205 2.71 1.45 -0.54
N ASN A 206 2.96 0.15 -0.62
CA ASN A 206 4.17 -0.41 -1.20
C ASN A 206 4.09 -0.48 -2.73
N PHE A 207 5.23 -0.42 -3.41
CA PHE A 207 5.29 -0.71 -4.84
C PHE A 207 5.71 -2.16 -5.08
N ALA A 208 4.73 -2.99 -5.44
CA ALA A 208 4.93 -4.33 -6.00
C ALA A 208 5.35 -4.25 -7.48
N SER A 209 5.16 -5.32 -8.25
CA SER A 209 5.48 -5.35 -9.69
C SER A 209 4.77 -6.53 -10.37
N LEU A 210 4.73 -6.54 -11.70
CA LEU A 210 4.54 -7.79 -12.45
C LEU A 210 5.50 -8.90 -11.98
N GLN A 211 6.72 -8.52 -11.60
CA GLN A 211 7.73 -9.46 -11.08
C GLN A 211 7.51 -9.92 -9.63
N THR A 212 6.43 -9.48 -8.98
CA THR A 212 5.95 -10.12 -7.75
C THR A 212 5.49 -11.55 -8.02
N THR A 213 4.99 -11.84 -9.23
CA THR A 213 4.47 -13.17 -9.61
C THR A 213 5.04 -13.73 -10.92
N ARG A 214 5.69 -12.91 -11.76
CA ARG A 214 6.22 -13.34 -13.07
C ARG A 214 7.70 -13.01 -13.20
N ALA A 215 8.56 -14.02 -13.33
CA ALA A 215 9.98 -13.78 -13.57
C ALA A 215 10.22 -13.24 -14.99
N PHE A 216 11.01 -12.16 -15.11
CA PHE A 216 11.46 -11.63 -16.41
C PHE A 216 12.98 -11.79 -16.58
N PRO A 217 13.50 -11.80 -17.82
CA PRO A 217 14.94 -11.89 -18.07
C PRO A 217 15.72 -10.80 -17.33
N ALA A 218 16.87 -11.21 -16.78
CA ALA A 218 17.76 -10.35 -16.00
C ALA A 218 17.08 -9.67 -14.79
N GLY A 219 16.02 -10.29 -14.25
CA GLY A 219 15.21 -9.72 -13.17
C GLY A 219 15.36 -10.40 -11.81
N ILE A 220 16.33 -11.30 -11.60
CA ILE A 220 16.30 -12.21 -10.44
C ILE A 220 16.31 -11.50 -9.08
N ALA A 221 17.22 -10.53 -8.86
CA ALA A 221 17.25 -9.75 -7.62
C ALA A 221 16.00 -8.86 -7.48
N TYR A 222 15.58 -8.21 -8.57
CA TYR A 222 14.39 -7.38 -8.56
C TYR A 222 13.11 -8.18 -8.25
N GLY A 223 12.91 -9.32 -8.93
CA GLY A 223 11.79 -10.23 -8.70
C GLY A 223 11.79 -10.81 -7.30
N ALA A 224 12.95 -11.21 -6.76
CA ALA A 224 13.07 -11.63 -5.37
C ALA A 224 12.62 -10.53 -4.41
N SER A 225 13.10 -9.29 -4.59
CA SER A 225 12.67 -8.15 -3.77
C SER A 225 11.17 -7.88 -3.89
N LYS A 226 10.57 -7.92 -5.10
CA LYS A 226 9.16 -7.61 -5.32
C LYS A 226 8.21 -8.75 -4.95
N GLY A 227 8.67 -9.99 -4.97
CA GLY A 227 7.99 -11.11 -4.31
C GLY A 227 7.97 -10.91 -2.79
N GLY A 228 9.11 -10.51 -2.23
CA GLY A 228 9.24 -10.10 -0.82
C GLY A 228 8.28 -8.98 -0.45
N VAL A 229 8.19 -7.92 -1.26
CA VAL A 229 7.26 -6.80 -1.04
C VAL A 229 5.81 -7.27 -0.98
N GLY A 230 5.44 -8.23 -1.85
CA GLY A 230 4.10 -8.81 -1.86
C GLY A 230 3.76 -9.49 -0.53
N GLN A 231 4.70 -10.26 0.05
CA GLN A 231 4.49 -10.90 1.34
C GLN A 231 4.63 -9.91 2.51
N MET A 232 5.58 -8.98 2.46
CA MET A 232 5.78 -7.93 3.45
C MET A 232 4.52 -7.08 3.62
N THR A 233 3.83 -6.75 2.52
CA THR A 233 2.57 -6.01 2.56
C THR A 233 1.51 -6.74 3.39
N ARG A 234 1.38 -8.07 3.24
CA ARG A 234 0.46 -8.89 4.03
C ARG A 234 0.87 -8.95 5.50
N ALA A 235 2.17 -9.05 5.77
CA ALA A 235 2.69 -9.07 7.14
C ALA A 235 2.50 -7.73 7.86
N MET A 236 2.70 -6.60 7.17
CA MET A 236 2.42 -5.26 7.70
C MET A 236 0.93 -5.10 8.01
N ALA A 237 0.05 -5.60 7.14
CA ALA A 237 -1.39 -5.58 7.36
C ALA A 237 -1.79 -6.41 8.60
N GLU A 238 -1.28 -7.63 8.70
CA GLU A 238 -1.52 -8.49 9.86
C GLU A 238 -1.03 -7.83 11.16
N ALA A 239 0.15 -7.21 11.13
CA ALA A 239 0.76 -6.61 12.31
C ALA A 239 0.08 -5.32 12.78
N TRP A 240 -0.43 -4.48 11.87
CA TRP A 240 -0.80 -3.09 12.18
C TRP A 240 -2.25 -2.71 11.88
N SER A 241 -3.04 -3.57 11.21
CA SER A 241 -4.42 -3.19 10.87
C SER A 241 -5.38 -3.14 12.06
N ALA A 242 -5.08 -3.81 13.18
CA ALA A 242 -5.85 -3.65 14.41
C ALA A 242 -5.75 -2.23 15.00
N ASP A 243 -4.67 -1.50 14.69
CA ASP A 243 -4.42 -0.13 15.13
C ASP A 243 -4.96 0.92 14.12
N GLY A 244 -5.72 0.49 13.11
CA GLY A 244 -6.29 1.37 12.07
C GLY A 244 -5.35 1.68 10.90
N ILE A 245 -4.23 0.96 10.76
CA ILE A 245 -3.28 1.12 9.66
C ILE A 245 -3.54 0.09 8.55
N ASN A 246 -3.86 0.57 7.34
CA ASN A 246 -3.98 -0.29 6.17
C ASN A 246 -2.66 -0.34 5.40
N ALA A 247 -2.13 -1.53 5.18
CA ALA A 247 -0.93 -1.74 4.37
C ALA A 247 -1.30 -2.50 3.09
N ASN A 248 -1.18 -1.83 1.95
CA ASN A 248 -1.46 -2.39 0.63
C ASN A 248 -0.28 -2.15 -0.31
N ALA A 249 -0.37 -2.71 -1.52
CA ALA A 249 0.60 -2.45 -2.57
C ALA A 249 -0.09 -2.17 -3.89
N ILE A 250 0.54 -1.33 -4.72
CA ILE A 250 0.24 -1.24 -6.15
C ILE A 250 1.27 -2.03 -6.91
N GLY A 251 0.82 -2.84 -7.87
CA GLY A 251 1.66 -3.54 -8.83
C GLY A 251 1.52 -2.93 -10.22
N PRO A 252 2.36 -1.93 -10.59
CA PRO A 252 2.30 -1.35 -11.92
C PRO A 252 2.74 -2.36 -12.98
N GLY A 253 2.09 -2.31 -14.15
CA GLY A 253 2.58 -2.88 -15.38
C GLY A 253 3.76 -2.09 -15.98
N PHE A 254 3.80 -1.96 -17.30
CA PHE A 254 4.81 -1.15 -17.98
C PHE A 254 4.34 0.30 -18.12
N PHE A 255 5.04 1.23 -17.46
CA PHE A 255 4.81 2.67 -17.53
C PHE A 255 6.08 3.37 -18.00
N PRO A 256 6.03 4.52 -18.69
CA PRO A 256 7.23 5.27 -19.09
C PRO A 256 7.86 5.96 -17.88
N THR A 257 8.87 5.32 -17.28
CA THR A 257 9.59 5.79 -16.09
C THR A 257 11.08 5.58 -16.29
N GLU A 258 11.91 6.15 -15.41
CA GLU A 258 13.37 5.92 -15.45
C GLU A 258 13.70 4.42 -15.36
N LEU A 259 12.99 3.66 -14.51
CA LEU A 259 13.20 2.22 -14.32
C LEU A 259 12.92 1.37 -15.58
N THR A 260 12.08 1.89 -16.46
CA THR A 260 11.60 1.24 -17.69
C THR A 260 12.11 1.91 -18.95
N ALA A 261 12.96 2.93 -18.86
CA ALA A 261 13.45 3.68 -20.02
C ALA A 261 14.02 2.77 -21.12
N ALA A 262 14.83 1.77 -20.74
CA ALA A 262 15.38 0.78 -21.68
C ALA A 262 14.31 -0.11 -22.35
N VAL A 263 13.15 -0.30 -21.73
CA VAL A 263 12.02 -1.03 -22.32
C VAL A 263 11.30 -0.16 -23.35
N PHE A 264 11.10 1.13 -23.05
CA PHE A 264 10.37 2.06 -23.92
C PHE A 264 11.23 2.61 -25.07
N ALA A 265 12.55 2.56 -24.95
CA ALA A 265 13.49 2.88 -26.04
C ALA A 265 13.53 1.80 -27.14
N ASP A 266 13.04 0.59 -26.86
CA ASP A 266 12.88 -0.51 -27.81
C ASP A 266 11.41 -0.59 -28.22
N GLU A 267 11.07 -0.03 -29.38
CA GLU A 267 9.69 0.02 -29.88
C GLU A 267 9.06 -1.36 -30.03
N ALA A 268 9.83 -2.36 -30.50
CA ALA A 268 9.34 -3.72 -30.69
C ALA A 268 9.02 -4.39 -29.35
N ARG A 269 9.89 -4.20 -28.34
CA ARG A 269 9.64 -4.68 -26.97
C ARG A 269 8.45 -3.96 -26.33
N SER A 270 8.36 -2.64 -26.50
CA SER A 270 7.24 -1.84 -26.00
C SER A 270 5.91 -2.29 -26.60
N ALA A 271 5.85 -2.50 -27.91
CA ALA A 271 4.68 -2.99 -28.62
C ALA A 271 4.29 -4.42 -28.19
N ARG A 272 5.27 -5.31 -28.01
CA ARG A 272 5.03 -6.67 -27.49
C ARG A 272 4.44 -6.65 -26.08
N ASN A 273 4.96 -5.80 -25.21
CA ASN A 273 4.44 -5.65 -23.84
C ASN A 273 2.99 -5.12 -23.85
N ALA A 274 2.69 -4.14 -24.72
CA ALA A 274 1.34 -3.64 -24.90
C ALA A 274 0.38 -4.74 -25.41
N ALA A 275 0.80 -5.53 -26.40
CA ALA A 275 0.00 -6.64 -26.94
C ALA A 275 -0.24 -7.78 -25.93
N GLN A 276 0.64 -7.90 -24.92
CA GLN A 276 0.45 -8.85 -23.83
C GLN A 276 -0.66 -8.43 -22.86
N THR A 277 -0.99 -7.13 -22.74
CA THR A 277 -2.12 -6.69 -21.90
C THR A 277 -3.47 -7.07 -22.52
N CYS A 278 -4.55 -7.03 -21.73
CA CYS A 278 -5.91 -7.17 -22.24
C CYS A 278 -6.38 -5.89 -22.95
N VAL A 279 -5.96 -4.72 -22.45
CA VAL A 279 -6.35 -3.41 -22.98
C VAL A 279 -5.62 -3.08 -24.30
N GLY A 280 -4.48 -3.71 -24.57
CA GLY A 280 -3.71 -3.49 -25.81
C GLY A 280 -2.80 -2.26 -25.80
N ARG A 281 -2.48 -1.72 -24.61
CA ARG A 281 -1.53 -0.60 -24.44
C ARG A 281 -0.68 -0.76 -23.19
N ASN A 282 0.44 -0.04 -23.15
CA ASN A 282 1.20 0.22 -21.93
C ASN A 282 0.52 1.31 -21.08
N GLY A 283 0.91 1.40 -19.80
CA GLY A 283 0.40 2.39 -18.85
C GLY A 283 0.86 3.81 -19.17
N ARG A 284 0.02 4.78 -18.85
CA ARG A 284 0.32 6.21 -18.79
C ARG A 284 0.39 6.62 -17.33
N LEU A 285 1.15 7.66 -16.98
CA LEU A 285 1.35 8.01 -15.57
C LEU A 285 0.02 8.26 -14.85
N GLU A 286 -0.97 8.82 -15.54
CA GLU A 286 -2.30 9.15 -15.00
C GLU A 286 -3.12 7.90 -14.64
N ASP A 287 -2.78 6.72 -15.18
CA ASP A 287 -3.48 5.47 -14.85
C ASP A 287 -3.27 5.07 -13.37
N ILE A 288 -2.29 5.66 -12.66
CA ILE A 288 -2.05 5.38 -11.23
C ILE A 288 -2.79 6.31 -10.28
N ASP A 289 -3.40 7.41 -10.78
CA ASP A 289 -3.96 8.46 -9.93
C ASP A 289 -5.09 7.91 -9.06
N GLY A 290 -6.07 7.26 -9.69
CA GLY A 290 -7.20 6.62 -9.01
C GLY A 290 -6.75 5.53 -8.02
N PRO A 291 -5.92 4.56 -8.44
CA PRO A 291 -5.38 3.54 -7.53
C PRO A 291 -4.64 4.10 -6.31
N ILE A 292 -3.80 5.12 -6.48
CA ILE A 292 -3.08 5.74 -5.36
C ILE A 292 -4.05 6.45 -4.42
N LEU A 293 -4.95 7.29 -4.94
CA LEU A 293 -5.95 7.98 -4.11
C LEU A 293 -6.83 6.99 -3.36
N PHE A 294 -7.27 5.93 -4.01
CA PHE A 294 -8.06 4.88 -3.38
C PHE A 294 -7.34 4.29 -2.17
N LEU A 295 -6.10 3.82 -2.33
CA LEU A 295 -5.35 3.16 -1.25
C LEU A 295 -4.83 4.10 -0.17
N CYS A 296 -4.80 5.40 -0.42
CA CYS A 296 -4.35 6.42 0.54
C CYS A 296 -5.50 7.12 1.28
N SER A 297 -6.75 6.75 1.03
CA SER A 297 -7.93 7.47 1.57
C SER A 297 -8.86 6.54 2.37
N ASP A 298 -9.99 7.09 2.83
CA ASP A 298 -11.04 6.33 3.51
C ASP A 298 -11.86 5.46 2.54
N ALA A 299 -11.76 5.69 1.24
CA ALA A 299 -12.34 4.81 0.24
C ALA A 299 -11.84 3.36 0.36
N SER A 300 -10.61 3.15 0.88
CA SER A 300 -10.04 1.83 1.14
C SER A 300 -10.03 1.44 2.62
N ALA A 301 -10.92 1.98 3.46
CA ALA A 301 -10.89 1.75 4.92
C ALA A 301 -10.94 0.26 5.32
N TYR A 302 -11.58 -0.59 4.52
CA TYR A 302 -11.66 -2.05 4.75
C TYR A 302 -10.79 -2.88 3.78
N VAL A 303 -9.81 -2.27 3.14
CA VAL A 303 -8.88 -2.94 2.22
C VAL A 303 -7.48 -2.88 2.81
N THR A 304 -6.95 -4.03 3.21
CA THR A 304 -5.59 -4.16 3.75
C THR A 304 -4.99 -5.51 3.32
N GLY A 305 -3.66 -5.57 3.22
CA GLY A 305 -2.91 -6.76 2.80
C GLY A 305 -3.04 -7.09 1.31
N GLN A 306 -3.60 -6.19 0.50
CA GLN A 306 -3.90 -6.45 -0.92
C GLN A 306 -2.82 -5.91 -1.84
N ILE A 307 -2.69 -6.54 -3.02
CA ILE A 307 -1.92 -6.03 -4.14
C ILE A 307 -2.90 -5.68 -5.26
N LEU A 308 -3.01 -4.39 -5.58
CA LEU A 308 -3.80 -3.91 -6.69
C LEU A 308 -2.92 -3.80 -7.93
N MET A 309 -3.12 -4.71 -8.89
CA MET A 309 -2.42 -4.66 -10.17
C MET A 309 -2.99 -3.55 -11.07
N VAL A 310 -2.12 -2.66 -11.54
CA VAL A 310 -2.45 -1.59 -12.49
C VAL A 310 -1.66 -1.85 -13.76
N ASP A 311 -2.11 -2.84 -14.54
CA ASP A 311 -1.29 -3.44 -15.60
C ASP A 311 -2.03 -3.65 -16.94
N GLY A 312 -3.22 -3.06 -17.09
CA GLY A 312 -4.05 -3.23 -18.29
C GLY A 312 -4.51 -4.69 -18.51
N GLY A 313 -4.53 -5.51 -17.47
CA GLY A 313 -4.85 -6.93 -17.54
C GLY A 313 -3.68 -7.80 -18.00
N PHE A 314 -2.43 -7.32 -17.93
CA PHE A 314 -1.25 -8.14 -18.25
C PHE A 314 -1.26 -9.45 -17.44
N THR A 315 -1.61 -9.38 -16.17
CA THR A 315 -1.66 -10.55 -15.27
C THR A 315 -2.86 -11.47 -15.50
N ALA A 316 -3.88 -11.03 -16.24
CA ALA A 316 -5.07 -11.82 -16.57
C ALA A 316 -4.89 -12.74 -17.80
N LYS A 317 -3.74 -12.66 -18.49
CA LYS A 317 -3.33 -13.49 -19.63
C LYS A 317 -2.06 -14.27 -19.32
#